data_AF-A0A1Z4R3V3-F1
#
_entry.id   AF-A0A1Z4R3V3-F1
#
_cell.length_a   1.000
_cell.length_b   1.000
_cell.length_c   1.000
_cell.angle_alpha   90.00
_cell.angle_beta   90.00
_cell.angle_gamma   90.00
#
_symmetry.space_group_name_H-M   'P 1'
#
loop_
_entity.id
_entity.type
_entity.pdbx_description
1 polymer ?
#
loop_
_entity_poly.entity_id
_entity_poly.type
_entity_poly.pdbx_seq_one_letter_code
_entity_poly.pdbx_strand_id
1 'polypeptide(L)'
;MAKKLSFYERYGVEEYYIYDPDKNDLNGWLQNQESGQNRLEVIEEINTWLSPRLGIRFQLTPQTLEIYRPDGEKFLTSVELAQQREQERQRAETERQRAETERQRADTVLSQLEVEQKRYQDLLKKLQEKGIDIENL
;
A
#
# COMPACT_ATOMS: atom_id res chain seq x y z
N MET A 1 -0.98 -30.63 24.54
CA MET A 1 0.12 -29.87 23.90
C MET A 1 1.38 -30.71 23.65
N ALA A 2 1.91 -31.46 24.63
CA ALA A 2 3.15 -32.25 24.48
C ALA A 2 3.26 -33.11 23.20
N LYS A 3 2.17 -33.82 22.82
CA LYS A 3 2.16 -34.66 21.61
C LYS A 3 2.32 -33.88 20.29
N LYS A 4 1.84 -32.64 20.23
CA LYS A 4 2.00 -31.77 19.05
C LYS A 4 3.42 -31.21 18.97
N LEU A 5 4.01 -30.83 20.10
CA LEU A 5 5.37 -30.30 20.13
C LEU A 5 6.39 -31.34 19.65
N SER A 6 6.30 -32.58 20.16
CA SER A 6 7.16 -33.69 19.69
C SER A 6 6.93 -34.10 18.24
N PHE A 7 5.74 -33.81 17.69
CA PHE A 7 5.48 -33.97 16.27
C PHE A 7 6.26 -32.91 15.47
N TYR A 8 6.14 -31.63 15.83
CA TYR A 8 6.85 -30.54 15.14
C TYR A 8 8.38 -30.67 15.21
N GLU A 9 8.91 -31.10 16.36
CA GLU A 9 10.33 -31.45 16.52
C GLU A 9 10.77 -32.50 15.50
N ARG A 10 10.01 -33.60 15.37
CA ARG A 10 10.34 -34.67 14.41
C ARG A 10 10.39 -34.20 12.96
N TYR A 11 9.54 -33.25 12.58
CA TYR A 11 9.46 -32.73 11.21
C TYR A 11 10.35 -31.50 10.97
N GLY A 12 11.20 -31.12 11.93
CA GLY A 12 12.18 -30.06 11.74
C GLY A 12 11.57 -28.66 11.66
N VAL A 13 10.53 -28.40 12.45
CA VAL A 13 10.01 -27.03 12.60
C VAL A 13 11.08 -26.16 13.25
N GLU A 14 11.46 -25.07 12.57
CA GLU A 14 12.47 -24.12 13.04
C GLU A 14 11.89 -23.14 14.06
N GLU A 15 10.62 -22.73 13.90
CA GLU A 15 9.94 -21.75 14.75
C GLU A 15 8.49 -22.18 14.99
N TYR A 16 8.04 -22.12 16.24
CA TYR A 16 6.66 -22.45 16.62
C TYR A 16 6.10 -21.42 17.58
N TYR A 17 4.96 -20.82 17.26
CA TYR A 17 4.33 -19.79 18.09
C TYR A 17 2.87 -20.17 18.39
N ILE A 18 2.44 -19.94 19.63
CA ILE A 18 1.05 -20.08 20.08
C ILE A 18 0.62 -18.78 20.75
N TYR A 19 -0.50 -18.23 20.28
CA TYR A 19 -1.16 -17.10 20.90
C TYR A 19 -2.55 -17.50 21.38
N ASP A 20 -2.85 -17.25 22.66
CA ASP A 20 -4.18 -17.36 23.26
C ASP A 20 -4.81 -15.95 23.33
N PRO A 21 -5.76 -15.61 22.46
CA PRO A 21 -6.37 -14.27 22.42
C PRO A 21 -7.27 -13.99 23.63
N ASP A 22 -7.84 -15.02 24.26
CA ASP A 22 -8.74 -14.83 25.42
C ASP A 22 -7.95 -14.42 26.66
N LYS A 23 -6.72 -14.92 26.79
CA LYS A 23 -5.79 -14.58 27.87
C LYS A 23 -4.77 -13.52 27.50
N ASN A 24 -4.71 -13.17 26.21
CA ASN A 24 -3.67 -12.34 25.63
C ASN A 24 -2.26 -12.84 26.01
N ASP A 25 -2.02 -14.14 25.81
CA ASP A 25 -0.77 -14.82 26.18
C ASP A 25 -0.06 -15.37 24.92
N LEU A 26 1.23 -15.08 24.79
CA LEU A 26 2.05 -15.49 23.65
C LEU A 26 3.18 -16.38 24.14
N ASN A 27 3.30 -17.56 23.55
CA ASN A 27 4.39 -18.50 23.80
C ASN A 27 5.07 -18.83 22.48
N GLY A 28 6.40 -18.96 22.51
CA GLY A 28 7.21 -19.27 21.34
C GLY A 28 8.29 -20.29 21.64
N TRP A 29 8.64 -21.06 20.62
CA TRP A 29 9.75 -21.98 20.64
C TRP A 29 10.60 -21.82 19.38
N LEU A 30 11.92 -21.90 19.57
CA LEU A 30 12.92 -21.85 18.50
C LEU A 30 13.69 -23.17 18.47
N GLN A 31 13.99 -23.66 17.28
CA GLN A 31 14.82 -24.85 17.14
C GLN A 31 16.27 -24.55 17.52
N ASN A 32 16.82 -25.33 18.44
CA ASN A 32 18.22 -25.23 18.81
C ASN A 32 19.10 -25.98 17.79
N GLN A 33 19.74 -25.24 16.89
CA GLN A 33 20.63 -25.80 15.87
C GLN A 33 21.97 -26.33 16.43
N GLU A 34 22.39 -25.89 17.61
CA GLU A 34 23.65 -26.31 18.24
C GLU A 34 23.56 -27.70 18.88
N SER A 35 22.35 -28.12 19.26
CA SER A 35 22.10 -29.39 19.96
C SER A 35 22.22 -30.65 19.08
N GLY A 36 22.36 -30.50 17.76
CA GLY A 36 22.39 -31.61 16.79
C GLY A 36 21.09 -32.42 16.71
N GLN A 37 20.03 -31.97 17.39
CA GLN A 37 18.70 -32.56 17.42
C GLN A 37 17.67 -31.49 17.08
N ASN A 38 16.55 -31.89 16.46
CA ASN A 38 15.46 -30.97 16.13
C ASN A 38 14.61 -30.65 17.37
N ARG A 39 15.22 -30.09 18.41
CA ARG A 39 14.56 -29.78 19.67
C ARG A 39 14.09 -28.33 19.67
N LEU A 40 12.84 -28.14 20.06
CA LEU A 40 12.23 -26.82 20.22
C LEU A 40 12.44 -26.33 21.66
N GLU A 41 13.17 -25.23 21.80
CA GLU A 41 13.44 -24.60 23.10
C GLU A 41 12.57 -23.36 23.28
N VAL A 42 12.13 -23.12 24.52
CA VAL A 42 11.25 -22.00 24.86
C VAL A 42 12.01 -20.68 24.65
N ILE A 43 11.35 -19.72 24.02
CA ILE A 43 11.83 -18.34 23.94
C ILE A 43 11.42 -17.63 25.23
N GLU A 44 12.38 -17.35 26.12
CA GLU A 44 12.11 -16.70 27.41
C GLU A 44 11.56 -15.28 27.24
N GLU A 45 12.16 -14.49 26.35
CA GLU A 45 11.75 -13.11 26.06
C GLU A 45 11.00 -13.04 24.72
N ILE A 46 9.76 -13.52 24.73
CA ILE A 46 8.94 -13.57 23.52
C ILE A 46 8.27 -12.22 23.17
N ASN A 47 8.11 -11.33 24.15
CA ASN A 47 7.60 -9.99 23.87
C ASN A 47 8.66 -9.18 23.11
N THR A 48 8.26 -8.51 22.03
CA THR A 48 9.16 -7.84 21.07
C THR A 48 10.08 -8.75 20.26
N TRP A 49 9.84 -10.07 20.30
CA TRP A 49 10.62 -11.06 19.57
C TRP A 49 10.59 -10.83 18.05
N LEU A 50 11.75 -10.93 17.42
CA LEU A 50 11.91 -10.89 15.97
C LEU A 50 12.17 -12.31 15.45
N SER A 51 11.26 -12.82 14.61
CA SER A 51 11.42 -14.11 13.95
C SER A 51 12.68 -14.11 13.06
N PRO A 52 13.68 -14.98 13.33
CA PRO A 52 14.88 -15.08 12.49
C PRO A 52 14.60 -15.46 11.04
N ARG A 53 13.56 -16.26 10.77
CA ARG A 53 13.22 -16.75 9.43
C ARG A 53 12.31 -15.81 8.65
N LEU A 54 11.32 -15.22 9.34
CA LEU A 54 10.31 -14.39 8.69
C LEU A 54 10.63 -12.90 8.75
N GLY A 55 11.50 -12.48 9.67
CA GLY A 55 11.79 -11.05 9.93
C GLY A 55 10.60 -10.27 10.50
N ILE A 56 9.55 -10.96 10.96
CA ILE A 56 8.38 -10.34 11.58
C ILE A 56 8.62 -10.17 13.08
N ARG A 57 8.07 -9.09 13.65
CA ARG A 57 8.20 -8.78 15.07
C ARG A 57 6.87 -8.96 15.80
N PHE A 58 6.89 -9.72 16.89
CA PHE A 58 5.73 -9.93 17.77
C PHE A 58 5.76 -8.92 18.90
N GLN A 59 4.66 -8.20 19.14
CA GLN A 59 4.55 -7.25 20.23
C GLN A 59 3.25 -7.49 20.99
N LEU A 60 3.37 -7.92 22.23
CA LEU A 60 2.21 -8.13 23.10
C LEU A 60 1.83 -6.79 23.73
N THR A 61 0.69 -6.23 23.32
CA THR A 61 0.11 -5.03 23.94
C THR A 61 -0.86 -5.44 25.04
N PRO A 62 -1.29 -4.53 25.94
CA PRO A 62 -2.31 -4.86 26.95
C PRO A 62 -3.64 -5.34 26.37
N GLN A 63 -3.95 -5.01 25.11
CA GLN A 63 -5.20 -5.35 24.46
C GLN A 63 -5.11 -6.62 23.60
N THR A 64 -4.02 -6.79 22.87
CA THR A 64 -3.88 -7.87 21.88
C THR A 64 -2.41 -8.08 21.46
N LEU A 65 -2.16 -9.17 20.72
CA LEU A 65 -0.94 -9.36 19.98
C LEU A 65 -0.93 -8.52 18.70
N GLU A 66 0.09 -7.68 18.56
CA GLU A 66 0.41 -7.00 17.32
C GLU A 66 1.60 -7.68 16.65
N ILE A 67 1.52 -7.85 15.33
CA ILE A 67 2.62 -8.39 14.52
C ILE A 67 3.03 -7.29 13.56
N TYR A 68 4.34 -7.07 13.43
CA TYR A 68 4.91 -6.13 12.48
C TYR A 68 5.68 -6.87 11.40
N ARG A 69 5.53 -6.40 10.18
CA ARG A 69 6.23 -6.85 8.99
C ARG A 69 7.71 -6.46 9.05
N PRO A 70 8.57 -7.04 8.18
CA PRO A 70 10.00 -6.70 8.14
C PRO A 70 10.28 -5.23 7.79
N ASP A 71 9.34 -4.55 7.13
CA ASP A 71 9.40 -3.12 6.81
C ASP A 71 8.98 -2.21 7.98
N GLY A 72 8.57 -2.80 9.12
CA GLY A 72 8.10 -2.09 10.30
C GLY A 72 6.61 -1.75 10.29
N GLU A 73 5.87 -2.05 9.23
CA GLU A 73 4.42 -1.83 9.19
C GLU A 73 3.67 -2.90 10.01
N LYS A 74 2.55 -2.51 10.63
CA LYS A 74 1.69 -3.47 11.36
C LYS A 74 0.96 -4.39 10.37
N PHE A 75 0.87 -5.68 10.68
CA PHE A 75 -0.03 -6.60 9.99
C PHE A 75 -1.46 -6.18 10.27
N LEU A 76 -2.14 -5.77 9.21
CA LEU A 76 -3.54 -5.38 9.25
C LEU A 76 -4.45 -6.61 9.15
N THR A 77 -5.57 -6.56 9.86
CA THR A 77 -6.65 -7.53 9.71
C THR A 77 -7.25 -7.45 8.31
N SER A 78 -7.96 -8.49 7.88
CA SER A 78 -8.63 -8.49 6.57
C SER A 78 -9.63 -7.35 6.42
N VAL A 79 -10.25 -6.91 7.53
CA VAL A 79 -11.19 -5.77 7.55
C VAL A 79 -10.44 -4.46 7.36
N GLU A 80 -9.36 -4.22 8.11
CA GLU A 80 -8.53 -3.02 7.97
C GLU A 80 -7.91 -2.93 6.56
N LEU A 81 -7.43 -4.05 6.01
CA LEU A 81 -6.93 -4.12 4.62
C LEU A 81 -8.01 -3.78 3.59
N ALA A 82 -9.25 -4.22 3.81
CA ALA A 82 -10.36 -3.88 2.92
C ALA A 82 -10.69 -2.38 3.00
N GLN A 83 -10.70 -1.80 4.20
CA GLN A 83 -10.93 -0.37 4.42
C GLN A 83 -9.85 0.49 3.76
N GLN A 84 -8.57 0.13 3.94
CA GLN A 84 -7.47 0.84 3.31
C GLN A 84 -7.55 0.77 1.78
N ARG A 85 -7.82 -0.43 1.22
CA ARG A 85 -7.99 -0.59 -0.23
C ARG A 85 -9.16 0.22 -0.77
N GLU A 86 -10.27 0.28 -0.05
CA GLU A 86 -11.43 1.07 -0.44
C GLU A 86 -11.11 2.57 -0.43
N GLN A 87 -10.44 3.04 0.62
CA GLN A 87 -10.02 4.44 0.73
C GLN A 87 -9.08 4.85 -0.40
N GLU A 88 -8.07 4.02 -0.70
CA GLU A 88 -7.16 4.27 -1.81
C GLU A 88 -7.88 4.26 -3.17
N ARG A 89 -8.83 3.34 -3.36
CA ARG A 89 -9.66 3.32 -4.58
C ARG A 89 -10.45 4.61 -4.76
N GLN A 90 -11.07 5.12 -3.68
CA GLN A 90 -11.84 6.36 -3.72
C GLN A 90 -10.95 7.58 -4.00
N ARG A 91 -9.74 7.62 -3.43
CA ARG A 91 -8.76 8.68 -3.71
C ARG A 91 -8.32 8.67 -5.17
N ALA A 92 -7.94 7.50 -5.68
CA ALA A 92 -7.53 7.33 -7.07
C ALA A 92 -8.65 7.70 -8.05
N GLU A 93 -9.90 7.34 -7.74
CA GLU A 93 -11.06 7.70 -8.56
C GLU A 93 -11.30 9.23 -8.55
N THR A 94 -11.22 9.86 -7.38
CA THR A 94 -11.36 11.31 -7.25
C THR A 94 -10.27 12.05 -8.03
N GLU A 95 -9.03 11.57 -7.98
CA GLU A 95 -7.90 12.14 -8.71
C GLU A 95 -8.09 11.99 -10.23
N ARG A 96 -8.55 10.82 -10.68
CA ARG A 96 -8.88 10.59 -12.10
C ARG A 96 -9.96 11.54 -12.61
N GLN A 97 -11.03 11.74 -11.84
CA GLN A 97 -12.11 12.65 -12.21
C GLN A 97 -11.62 14.11 -12.30
N ARG A 98 -10.72 14.52 -11.41
CA ARG A 98 -10.09 15.85 -11.47
C ARG A 98 -9.22 16.01 -12.71
N ALA A 99 -8.36 15.03 -12.98
CA ALA A 99 -7.50 15.04 -14.16
C ALA A 99 -8.32 15.07 -15.46
N GLU A 100 -9.41 14.32 -15.52
CA GLU A 100 -10.32 14.30 -16.67
C GLU A 100 -11.03 15.65 -16.85
N THR A 101 -11.51 16.26 -15.77
CA THR A 101 -12.13 17.59 -15.82
C THR A 101 -11.15 18.66 -16.29
N GLU A 102 -9.89 18.58 -15.85
CA GLU A 102 -8.84 19.51 -16.27
C GLU A 102 -8.49 19.34 -17.75
N ARG A 103 -8.39 18.09 -18.23
CA ARG A 103 -8.21 17.80 -19.67
C ARG A 103 -9.34 18.38 -20.51
N GLN A 104 -10.59 18.16 -20.12
CA GLN A 104 -11.75 18.70 -20.83
C GLN A 104 -11.73 20.22 -20.91
N ARG A 105 -11.30 20.90 -19.83
CA ARG A 105 -11.12 22.36 -19.82
C ARG A 105 -10.01 22.79 -20.77
N ALA A 106 -8.87 22.11 -20.75
CA ALA A 106 -7.76 22.40 -21.67
C ALA A 106 -8.19 22.23 -23.14
N ASP A 107 -8.88 21.14 -23.47
CA ASP A 107 -9.40 20.88 -24.82
C ASP A 107 -10.41 21.94 -25.26
N THR A 108 -11.27 22.40 -24.34
CA THR A 108 -12.22 23.49 -24.61
C THR A 108 -11.50 24.80 -24.91
N VAL A 109 -10.47 25.15 -24.12
CA VAL A 109 -9.66 26.36 -24.33
C VAL A 109 -8.92 26.29 -25.66
N LEU A 110 -8.32 25.14 -25.98
CA LEU A 110 -7.65 24.93 -27.28
C LEU A 110 -8.62 25.09 -28.44
N SER A 111 -9.81 24.50 -28.34
CA SER A 111 -10.85 24.62 -29.37
C SER A 111 -11.30 26.08 -29.56
N GLN A 112 -11.45 26.84 -28.47
CA GLN A 112 -11.81 28.26 -28.54
C GLN A 112 -10.71 29.09 -29.21
N LEU A 113 -9.45 28.83 -28.88
CA LEU A 113 -8.29 29.50 -29.47
C LEU A 113 -8.21 29.22 -30.99
N GLU A 114 -8.45 27.99 -31.41
CA GLU A 114 -8.49 27.63 -32.84
C GLU A 114 -9.60 28.37 -33.59
N VAL A 115 -10.79 28.49 -32.97
CA VAL A 115 -11.90 29.24 -33.55
C VAL A 115 -11.58 30.73 -33.66
N GLU A 116 -10.96 31.31 -32.64
CA GLU A 116 -10.54 32.71 -32.64
C GLU A 116 -9.48 32.98 -33.72
N GLN A 117 -8.46 32.12 -33.82
CA GLN A 117 -7.44 32.22 -34.86
C GLN A 117 -8.03 32.16 -36.27
N LYS A 118 -8.97 31.24 -36.53
CA LYS A 118 -9.68 31.18 -37.82
C LYS A 118 -10.45 32.47 -38.12
N ARG A 119 -11.19 32.99 -37.13
CA ARG A 119 -11.92 34.26 -37.29
C ARG A 119 -10.99 35.44 -37.59
N TYR A 120 -9.85 35.51 -36.90
CA TYR A 120 -8.85 36.55 -37.14
C TYR A 120 -8.27 36.46 -38.55
N GLN A 121 -7.92 35.26 -39.01
CA GLN A 121 -7.45 35.03 -40.38
C GLN A 121 -8.49 35.42 -41.44
N ASP A 122 -9.76 35.06 -41.22
CA ASP A 122 -10.85 35.40 -42.14
C ASP A 122 -11.10 36.92 -42.19
N LEU A 123 -10.97 37.62 -41.06
CA LEU A 123 -11.08 39.08 -41.00
C LEU A 123 -9.96 39.75 -41.79
N LEU A 124 -8.71 39.31 -41.61
CA LEU A 124 -7.56 39.81 -42.36
C LEU A 124 -7.76 39.65 -43.87
N LYS A 125 -8.23 38.48 -44.32
CA LYS A 125 -8.57 38.25 -45.74
C LYS A 125 -9.63 39.22 -46.25
N LYS A 126 -10.71 39.43 -45.51
CA LYS A 126 -11.78 40.38 -45.91
C LYS A 126 -11.30 41.83 -45.96
N LEU A 127 -10.38 42.22 -45.08
CA LEU A 127 -9.77 43.56 -45.10
C LEU A 127 -8.87 43.74 -46.33
N GLN A 128 -8.07 42.73 -46.67
CA GLN A 128 -7.27 42.71 -47.91
C GLN A 128 -8.16 42.79 -49.17
N GLU A 129 -9.24 42.02 -49.24
CA GLU A 129 -10.20 42.05 -50.35
C GLU A 129 -10.87 43.42 -50.53
N LYS A 130 -11.02 44.18 -49.44
CA LYS A 130 -11.55 45.56 -49.45
C LYS A 130 -10.49 46.61 -49.78
N GLY A 131 -9.24 46.21 -50.04
CA GLY A 131 -8.15 47.10 -50.45
C GLY A 131 -7.57 47.96 -49.32
N ILE A 132 -7.73 47.55 -48.06
CA ILE A 132 -7.13 48.22 -46.90
C ILE A 132 -5.76 47.58 -46.66
N ASP A 133 -4.69 48.36 -46.82
CA ASP A 133 -3.31 47.91 -46.66
C ASP A 133 -2.97 47.76 -45.17
N ILE A 134 -2.67 46.53 -44.77
CA ILE A 134 -2.49 46.14 -43.36
C ILE A 134 -1.01 46.28 -42.94
N GLU A 135 -0.10 46.54 -43.88
CA GLU A 135 1.34 46.75 -43.59
C GLU A 135 1.66 48.15 -43.01
N ASN A 136 0.69 49.07 -42.95
CA ASN A 136 0.88 50.45 -42.45
C ASN A 136 0.03 50.81 -41.21
N LEU A 137 -0.41 49.82 -40.41
CA LEU A 137 -1.06 50.07 -39.10
C LEU A 137 -0.17 49.62 -37.93
#